data_AF-A0A0R3KVP6-F1
#
_entry.id   AF-A0A0R3KVP6-F1
#
_cell.length_a   1.000
_cell.length_b   1.000
_cell.length_c   1.000
_cell.angle_alpha   90.00
_cell.angle_beta   90.00
_cell.angle_gamma   90.00
#
_symmetry.space_group_name_H-M   'P 1'
#
loop_
_entity.id
_entity.type
_entity.pdbx_description
1 polymer ?
#
loop_
_entity_poly.entity_id
_entity_poly.type
_entity_poly.pdbx_seq_one_letter_code
_entity_poly.pdbx_strand_id
1 'polypeptide(L)'
;MKRVPRRLLIVPAATTLLAAAFGLILPANAQTFSSSYTSSAPKDCRTIGKPEDSNGSTTQVCPGKSGLVVLISVDDLRETVSVGPNHAAAAKEPAAETWFAPFNSTAHTVEWRAVDGRPFAIIQRWLIADNNALDKTGSPTTKPMLAVTRLPPGPVCHVAYIDGQANRNPNELARQAADEFARDFNCGKDEVKVIGEKGAAVSLAKR
;
A
#
# COMPACT_ATOMS: atom_id res chain seq x y z
N MET A 1 -41.61 50.97 -74.43
CA MET A 1 -41.49 49.66 -75.13
C MET A 1 -40.35 48.87 -74.52
N LYS A 2 -40.50 47.54 -74.46
CA LYS A 2 -39.60 46.50 -73.91
C LYS A 2 -39.80 46.17 -72.43
N ARG A 3 -40.64 45.14 -72.20
CA ARG A 3 -40.62 44.27 -71.02
C ARG A 3 -39.28 43.55 -70.95
N VAL A 4 -38.71 43.43 -69.76
CA VAL A 4 -37.63 42.47 -69.46
C VAL A 4 -38.05 41.67 -68.22
N PRO A 5 -38.00 40.32 -68.26
CA PRO A 5 -38.61 39.48 -67.24
C PRO A 5 -37.69 39.23 -66.04
N ARG A 6 -38.38 39.07 -64.91
CA ARG A 6 -37.97 38.62 -63.58
C ARG A 6 -37.17 37.31 -63.64
N ARG A 7 -35.92 37.33 -63.18
CA ARG A 7 -35.19 36.11 -62.79
C ARG A 7 -35.35 35.92 -61.28
N LEU A 8 -36.13 34.91 -60.91
CA LEU A 8 -36.28 34.43 -59.53
C LEU A 8 -35.03 33.60 -59.22
N LEU A 9 -34.16 34.09 -58.34
CA LEU A 9 -33.06 33.30 -57.78
C LEU A 9 -33.61 32.45 -56.64
N ILE A 10 -33.66 31.14 -56.85
CA ILE A 10 -33.98 30.15 -55.83
C ILE A 10 -32.73 29.98 -54.97
N VAL A 11 -32.78 30.42 -53.72
CA VAL A 11 -31.76 30.14 -52.71
C VAL A 11 -32.14 28.80 -52.06
N PRO A 12 -31.32 27.73 -52.15
CA PRO A 12 -31.56 26.55 -51.35
C PRO A 12 -31.23 26.87 -49.89
N ALA A 13 -32.24 26.77 -49.02
CA ALA A 13 -32.06 26.82 -47.58
C ALA A 13 -31.22 25.60 -47.15
N ALA A 14 -29.96 25.83 -46.78
CA ALA A 14 -29.14 24.82 -46.13
C ALA A 14 -29.54 24.76 -44.66
N THR A 15 -30.46 23.84 -44.34
CA THR A 15 -30.88 23.54 -42.97
C THR A 15 -29.76 22.76 -42.28
N THR A 16 -28.88 23.45 -41.56
CA THR A 16 -27.92 22.82 -40.64
C THR A 16 -28.67 22.24 -39.45
N LEU A 17 -28.88 20.91 -39.44
CA LEU A 17 -29.26 20.16 -38.24
C LEU A 17 -28.07 20.16 -37.26
N LEU A 18 -28.13 21.02 -36.25
CA LEU A 18 -27.28 20.90 -35.06
C LEU A 18 -27.88 19.80 -34.17
N ALA A 19 -27.39 18.57 -34.31
CA ALA A 19 -27.73 17.49 -33.37
C ALA A 19 -27.03 17.76 -32.03
N ALA A 20 -27.76 18.29 -31.05
CA ALA A 20 -27.30 18.42 -29.68
C ALA A 20 -27.17 17.03 -29.04
N ALA A 21 -25.99 16.41 -29.16
CA ALA A 21 -25.63 15.23 -28.40
C ALA A 21 -25.44 15.63 -26.93
N PHE A 22 -26.53 15.62 -26.15
CA PHE A 22 -26.46 15.60 -24.68
C PHE A 22 -25.85 14.27 -24.26
N GLY A 23 -24.52 14.24 -24.16
CA GLY A 23 -23.81 13.12 -23.54
C GLY A 23 -24.29 12.96 -22.10
N LEU A 24 -24.81 11.78 -21.78
CA LEU A 24 -25.11 11.37 -20.41
C LEU A 24 -23.79 11.33 -19.62
N ILE A 25 -23.46 12.42 -18.93
CA ILE A 25 -22.36 12.45 -17.98
C ILE A 25 -22.86 11.71 -16.73
N LEU A 26 -22.65 10.40 -16.68
CA LEU A 26 -22.84 9.62 -15.46
C LEU A 26 -21.88 10.18 -14.40
N PRO A 27 -22.32 10.41 -13.16
CA PRO A 27 -21.42 10.80 -12.09
C PRO A 27 -20.43 9.66 -11.84
N ALA A 28 -19.16 9.91 -12.16
CA ALA A 28 -18.08 9.05 -11.70
C ALA A 28 -18.01 9.22 -10.17
N ASN A 29 -18.46 8.20 -9.42
CA ASN A 29 -18.19 8.12 -7.99
C ASN A 29 -16.68 7.91 -7.82
N ALA A 30 -15.93 9.00 -7.66
CA ALA A 30 -14.54 8.94 -7.27
C ALA A 30 -14.47 8.33 -5.86
N GLN A 31 -14.03 7.07 -5.76
CA GLN A 31 -13.73 6.46 -4.46
C GLN A 31 -12.71 7.35 -3.76
N THR A 32 -13.12 7.94 -2.63
CA THR A 32 -12.24 8.82 -1.87
C THR A 32 -11.39 7.97 -0.95
N PHE A 33 -10.16 7.74 -1.37
CA PHE A 33 -9.18 7.10 -0.52
C PHE A 33 -8.54 8.11 0.44
N SER A 34 -8.23 7.65 1.64
CA SER A 34 -7.63 8.47 2.69
C SER A 34 -6.49 7.73 3.39
N SER A 35 -5.51 8.50 3.86
CA SER A 35 -4.42 8.00 4.70
C SER A 35 -4.58 8.54 6.11
N SER A 36 -4.25 7.71 7.07
CA SER A 36 -4.12 8.12 8.46
C SER A 36 -3.06 7.28 9.16
N TYR A 37 -2.56 7.72 10.31
CA TYR A 37 -1.31 7.17 10.86
C TYR A 37 -1.49 6.68 12.29
N THR A 38 -0.78 5.60 12.64
CA THR A 38 -0.53 5.19 14.03
C THR A 38 0.96 5.00 14.26
N SER A 39 1.36 5.10 15.52
CA SER A 39 2.73 4.82 15.93
C SER A 39 2.94 3.32 16.14
N SER A 40 4.11 2.83 15.75
CA SER A 40 4.66 1.54 16.13
C SER A 40 6.01 1.69 16.84
N ALA A 41 6.26 2.86 17.45
CA ALA A 41 7.42 3.05 18.30
C ALA A 41 7.31 2.15 19.54
N PRO A 42 8.41 1.52 20.01
CA PRO A 42 8.34 0.57 21.13
C PRO A 42 7.64 1.12 22.38
N LYS A 43 7.84 2.40 22.70
CA LYS A 43 7.21 3.08 23.85
C LYS A 43 5.68 3.18 23.76
N ASP A 44 5.12 3.12 22.56
CA ASP A 44 3.68 3.23 22.32
C ASP A 44 3.03 1.84 22.23
N CYS A 45 3.84 0.77 22.24
CA CYS A 45 3.40 -0.61 22.13
C CYS A 45 3.48 -1.33 23.49
N ARG A 46 2.62 -2.33 23.67
CA ARG A 46 2.61 -3.18 24.86
C ARG A 46 3.25 -4.52 24.53
N THR A 47 4.35 -4.85 25.19
CA THR A 47 4.95 -6.19 25.14
C THR A 47 4.01 -7.24 25.72
N ILE A 48 3.92 -8.39 25.06
CA ILE A 48 3.16 -9.56 25.49
C ILE A 48 4.07 -10.80 25.51
N GLY A 49 3.74 -11.78 26.34
CA GLY A 49 4.56 -12.97 26.58
C GLY A 49 5.43 -12.86 27.84
N LYS A 50 6.09 -13.96 28.22
CA LYS A 50 6.98 -14.01 29.38
C LYS A 50 8.42 -13.77 28.95
N PRO A 51 9.15 -12.81 29.56
CA PRO A 51 10.55 -12.52 29.22
C PRO A 51 11.49 -13.73 29.38
N GLU A 52 11.21 -14.56 30.38
CA GLU A 52 11.99 -15.74 30.77
C GLU A 52 11.93 -16.89 29.75
N ASP A 53 10.91 -16.90 28.87
CA ASP A 53 10.77 -17.88 27.79
C ASP A 53 11.26 -17.33 26.43
N SER A 54 11.68 -16.06 26.38
CA SER A 54 12.16 -15.43 25.14
C SER A 54 13.65 -15.64 24.95
N ASN A 55 14.04 -16.47 23.97
CA ASN A 55 15.43 -16.58 23.49
C ASN A 55 15.86 -15.32 22.71
N GLY A 56 15.54 -14.12 23.21
CA GLY A 56 15.67 -12.84 22.51
C GLY A 56 14.48 -12.47 21.64
N SER A 57 13.47 -13.34 21.50
CA SER A 57 12.25 -13.06 20.72
C SER A 57 11.28 -12.17 21.51
N THR A 58 10.68 -11.17 20.88
CA THR A 58 9.69 -10.31 21.55
C THR A 58 8.43 -10.19 20.73
N THR A 59 7.30 -9.94 21.39
CA THR A 59 6.04 -9.66 20.70
C THR A 59 5.38 -8.45 21.33
N GLN A 60 5.00 -7.48 20.50
CA GLN A 60 4.44 -6.22 20.91
C GLN A 60 3.12 -5.96 20.19
N VAL A 61 2.14 -5.44 20.95
CA VAL A 61 0.85 -5.00 20.44
C VAL A 61 0.84 -3.48 20.40
N CYS A 62 0.76 -2.91 19.21
CA CYS A 62 0.80 -1.48 18.96
C CYS A 62 -0.60 -0.93 18.61
N PRO A 63 -0.82 0.39 18.76
CA PRO A 63 -2.07 1.04 18.39
C PRO A 63 -2.43 0.81 16.91
N GLY A 64 -3.69 0.44 16.65
CA GLY A 64 -4.24 0.35 15.31
C GLY A 64 -5.47 1.23 15.10
N LYS A 65 -6.29 0.90 14.10
CA LYS A 65 -7.49 1.66 13.73
C LYS A 65 -8.71 0.78 13.55
N SER A 66 -9.88 1.36 13.76
CA SER A 66 -11.18 0.70 13.49
C SER A 66 -11.31 -0.66 14.18
N GLY A 67 -10.87 -0.75 15.45
CA GLY A 67 -10.89 -1.98 16.24
C GLY A 67 -9.77 -2.98 15.93
N LEU A 68 -8.86 -2.65 15.01
CA LEU A 68 -7.68 -3.45 14.72
C LEU A 68 -6.49 -3.04 15.58
N VAL A 69 -5.58 -3.99 15.82
CA VAL A 69 -4.27 -3.78 16.44
C VAL A 69 -3.16 -4.20 15.48
N VAL A 70 -1.98 -3.61 15.64
CA VAL A 70 -0.77 -4.05 14.93
C VAL A 70 0.02 -4.96 15.86
N LEU A 71 0.38 -6.14 15.39
CA LEU A 71 1.23 -7.09 16.09
C LEU A 71 2.61 -7.07 15.43
N ILE A 72 3.64 -6.76 16.20
CA ILE A 72 5.03 -6.82 15.76
C ILE A 72 5.73 -7.90 16.58
N SER A 73 6.28 -8.89 15.90
CA SER A 73 7.09 -9.94 16.52
C SER A 73 8.52 -9.82 16.03
N VAL A 74 9.47 -9.96 16.94
CA VAL A 74 10.90 -10.06 16.63
C VAL A 74 11.34 -11.47 16.96
N ASP A 75 11.99 -12.14 16.02
CA ASP A 75 12.70 -13.39 16.25
C ASP A 75 13.96 -13.44 15.36
N ASP A 76 15.08 -13.90 15.90
CA ASP A 76 16.40 -13.89 15.22
C ASP A 76 16.68 -12.56 14.47
N LEU A 77 16.48 -11.43 15.16
CA LEU A 77 16.68 -10.06 14.65
C LEU A 77 15.88 -9.73 13.37
N ARG A 78 14.75 -10.39 13.16
CA ARG A 78 13.81 -10.12 12.07
C ARG A 78 12.44 -9.79 12.64
N GLU A 79 11.86 -8.74 12.11
CA GLU A 79 10.49 -8.39 12.42
C GLU A 79 9.51 -9.11 11.50
N THR A 80 8.36 -9.50 12.05
CA THR A 80 7.13 -9.73 11.29
C THR A 80 6.08 -8.75 11.76
N VAL A 81 5.23 -8.28 10.84
CA VAL A 81 4.14 -7.36 11.16
C VAL A 81 2.83 -7.90 10.63
N SER A 82 1.88 -8.05 11.54
CA SER A 82 0.53 -8.50 11.24
C SER A 82 -0.52 -7.57 11.86
N VAL A 83 -1.76 -7.69 11.39
CA VAL A 83 -2.90 -6.87 11.85
C VAL A 83 -4.08 -7.78 12.11
N GLY A 84 -4.84 -7.50 13.16
CA GLY A 84 -6.07 -8.25 13.45
C GLY A 84 -6.93 -7.56 14.52
N PRO A 85 -8.15 -8.06 14.80
CA PRO A 85 -9.02 -7.50 15.83
C PRO A 85 -8.46 -7.64 17.25
N ASN A 86 -7.48 -8.52 17.45
CA ASN A 86 -6.68 -8.66 18.65
C ASN A 86 -5.37 -9.38 18.30
N HIS A 87 -4.43 -9.44 19.26
CA HIS A 87 -3.13 -10.06 19.06
C HIS A 87 -3.20 -11.55 18.67
N ALA A 88 -4.15 -12.31 19.24
CA ALA A 88 -4.28 -13.74 18.98
C ALA A 88 -4.80 -14.02 17.56
N ALA A 89 -5.66 -13.16 17.02
CA ALA A 89 -6.09 -13.22 15.63
C ALA A 89 -4.97 -12.77 14.68
N ALA A 90 -4.31 -11.65 14.97
CA ALA A 90 -3.20 -11.15 14.17
C ALA A 90 -2.05 -12.17 14.04
N ALA A 91 -1.76 -12.92 15.11
CA ALA A 91 -0.72 -13.95 15.12
C ALA A 91 -1.01 -15.16 14.21
N LYS A 92 -2.25 -15.32 13.72
CA LYS A 92 -2.66 -16.43 12.84
C LYS A 92 -2.73 -16.04 11.36
N GLU A 93 -2.50 -14.77 11.06
CA GLU A 93 -2.56 -14.27 9.69
C GLU A 93 -1.27 -14.59 8.93
N PRO A 94 -1.31 -14.78 7.60
CA PRO A 94 -0.11 -15.03 6.78
C PRO A 94 0.99 -13.96 6.92
N ALA A 95 0.62 -12.72 7.25
CA ALA A 95 1.58 -11.63 7.51
C ALA A 95 2.43 -11.87 8.76
N ALA A 96 1.94 -12.60 9.77
CA ALA A 96 2.70 -12.95 10.97
C ALA A 96 3.84 -13.94 10.68
N GLU A 97 3.74 -14.70 9.58
CA GLU A 97 4.73 -15.66 9.11
C GLU A 97 5.59 -15.12 7.96
N THR A 98 5.37 -13.86 7.56
CA THR A 98 6.12 -13.24 6.47
C THR A 98 7.37 -12.54 7.01
N TRP A 99 8.53 -13.06 6.63
CA TRP A 99 9.86 -12.54 6.99
C TRP A 99 10.73 -12.35 5.74
N PHE A 100 11.90 -11.72 5.92
CA PHE A 100 12.92 -11.51 4.89
C PHE A 100 14.22 -12.20 5.29
N ALA A 101 14.95 -12.78 4.32
CA ALA A 101 16.20 -13.48 4.63
C ALA A 101 17.21 -12.62 5.42
N PRO A 102 17.46 -11.34 5.07
CA PRO A 102 18.29 -10.45 5.87
C PRO A 102 17.62 -10.01 7.18
N PHE A 103 18.45 -9.62 8.14
CA PHE A 103 17.97 -8.86 9.31
C PHE A 103 17.20 -7.63 8.87
N ASN A 104 16.16 -7.30 9.63
CA ASN A 104 15.26 -6.24 9.26
C ASN A 104 14.55 -5.65 10.48
N SER A 105 14.08 -4.44 10.30
CA SER A 105 13.19 -3.77 11.24
C SER A 105 12.22 -2.86 10.50
N THR A 106 11.17 -2.44 11.18
CA THR A 106 10.22 -1.47 10.65
C THR A 106 10.44 -0.09 11.21
N ALA A 107 10.19 0.92 10.37
CA ALA A 107 10.02 2.28 10.86
C ALA A 107 8.76 2.36 11.72
N HIS A 108 8.78 3.30 12.67
CA HIS A 108 7.78 3.42 13.74
C HIS A 108 6.47 4.10 13.34
N THR A 109 6.10 4.07 12.06
CA THR A 109 4.86 4.67 11.56
C THR A 109 4.16 3.70 10.63
N VAL A 110 2.91 3.41 10.95
CA VAL A 110 2.01 2.62 10.12
C VAL A 110 1.03 3.58 9.45
N GLU A 111 1.05 3.64 8.13
CA GLU A 111 0.04 4.33 7.36
C GLU A 111 -1.13 3.38 7.09
N TRP A 112 -2.35 3.81 7.37
CA TRP A 112 -3.59 3.08 7.12
C TRP A 112 -4.28 3.69 5.90
N ARG A 113 -4.49 2.87 4.87
CA ARG A 113 -5.28 3.24 3.70
C ARG A 113 -6.72 2.83 3.89
N ALA A 114 -7.63 3.78 3.71
CA ALA A 114 -9.04 3.62 3.97
C ALA A 114 -9.91 4.17 2.84
N VAL A 115 -11.06 3.53 2.63
CA VAL A 115 -12.16 4.03 1.80
C VAL A 115 -13.38 4.17 2.71
N ASP A 116 -14.07 5.31 2.65
CA ASP A 116 -15.21 5.64 3.52
C ASP A 116 -14.91 5.44 5.02
N GLY A 117 -13.69 5.79 5.45
CA GLY A 117 -13.23 5.64 6.83
C GLY A 117 -12.93 4.20 7.28
N ARG A 118 -13.10 3.20 6.39
CA ARG A 118 -12.78 1.79 6.68
C ARG A 118 -11.39 1.43 6.12
N PRO A 119 -10.42 1.07 6.98
CA PRO A 119 -9.11 0.62 6.51
C PRO A 119 -9.18 -0.67 5.72
N PHE A 120 -8.45 -0.74 4.61
CA PHE A 120 -8.34 -1.94 3.76
C PHE A 120 -6.89 -2.36 3.50
N ALA A 121 -5.91 -1.50 3.81
CA ALA A 121 -4.50 -1.82 3.75
C ALA A 121 -3.70 -1.02 4.78
N ILE A 122 -2.52 -1.52 5.14
CA ILE A 122 -1.46 -0.72 5.74
C ILE A 122 -0.27 -0.59 4.80
N ILE A 123 0.47 0.50 4.97
CA ILE A 123 1.76 0.74 4.32
C ILE A 123 2.76 1.01 5.43
N GLN A 124 3.85 0.24 5.46
CA GLN A 124 4.91 0.43 6.43
C GLN A 124 6.28 0.36 5.77
N ARG A 125 7.19 1.21 6.26
CA ARG A 125 8.59 1.19 5.82
C ARG A 125 9.37 0.14 6.59
N TRP A 126 10.07 -0.69 5.84
CA TRP A 126 11.03 -1.68 6.30
C TRP A 126 12.45 -1.21 6.01
N LEU A 127 13.37 -1.55 6.90
CA LEU A 127 14.81 -1.37 6.76
C LEU A 127 15.42 -2.75 6.59
N ILE A 128 15.88 -3.07 5.38
CA ILE A 128 16.44 -4.38 5.04
C ILE A 128 17.96 -4.29 5.09
N ALA A 129 18.62 -5.14 5.88
CA ALA A 129 20.08 -5.16 5.97
C ALA A 129 20.73 -5.59 4.64
N ASP A 130 21.82 -4.91 4.27
CA ASP A 130 22.70 -5.23 3.16
C ASP A 130 24.06 -5.65 3.70
N ASN A 131 24.25 -6.97 3.88
CA ASN A 131 25.48 -7.53 4.45
C ASN A 131 26.71 -7.33 3.55
N ASN A 132 26.52 -6.95 2.28
CA ASN A 132 27.62 -6.67 1.36
C ASN A 132 28.03 -5.19 1.37
N ALA A 133 27.28 -4.33 2.07
CA ALA A 133 27.55 -2.91 2.16
C ALA A 133 27.65 -2.50 3.63
N LEU A 134 28.88 -2.31 4.12
CA LEU A 134 29.15 -1.92 5.51
C LEU A 134 29.22 -0.40 5.66
N ASP A 135 28.80 0.11 6.81
CA ASP A 135 29.01 1.48 7.22
C ASP A 135 30.45 1.70 7.76
N LYS A 136 30.73 2.92 8.24
CA LYS A 136 32.05 3.29 8.79
C LYS A 136 32.44 2.52 10.05
N THR A 137 31.48 1.88 10.71
CA THR A 137 31.68 1.07 11.93
C THR A 137 31.84 -0.42 11.60
N GLY A 138 31.75 -0.81 10.33
CA GLY A 138 31.79 -2.20 9.90
C GLY A 138 30.45 -2.93 10.06
N SER A 139 29.35 -2.21 10.33
CA SER A 139 28.01 -2.78 10.47
C SER A 139 27.26 -2.77 9.12
N PRO A 140 26.40 -3.76 8.82
CA PRO A 140 25.60 -3.73 7.60
C PRO A 140 24.75 -2.46 7.48
N THR A 141 24.80 -1.81 6.32
CA THR A 141 23.87 -0.72 5.99
C THR A 141 22.47 -1.26 5.78
N THR A 142 21.45 -0.40 5.85
CA THR A 142 20.07 -0.77 5.54
C THR A 142 19.55 -0.09 4.29
N LYS A 143 18.69 -0.79 3.56
CA LYS A 143 17.99 -0.30 2.37
C LYS A 143 16.49 -0.17 2.68
N PRO A 144 15.88 1.01 2.47
CA PRO A 144 14.48 1.21 2.79
C PRO A 144 13.57 0.60 1.72
N MET A 145 12.52 -0.09 2.16
CA MET A 145 11.45 -0.62 1.32
C MET A 145 10.11 -0.26 1.93
N LEU A 146 9.07 0.01 1.13
CA LEU A 146 7.70 0.05 1.63
C LEU A 146 7.03 -1.28 1.33
N ALA A 147 6.38 -1.87 2.32
CA ALA A 147 5.49 -3.00 2.14
C ALA A 147 4.05 -2.52 2.26
N VAL A 148 3.22 -2.92 1.29
CA VAL A 148 1.77 -2.80 1.33
C VAL A 148 1.22 -4.11 1.84
N THR A 149 0.39 -4.07 2.87
CA THR A 149 -0.27 -5.26 3.44
C THR A 149 -1.77 -5.08 3.38
N ARG A 150 -2.50 -6.04 2.80
CA ARG A 150 -3.97 -6.00 2.78
C ARG A 150 -4.55 -6.34 4.15
N LEU A 151 -5.75 -5.86 4.42
CA LEU A 151 -6.49 -6.08 5.67
C LEU A 151 -7.74 -6.97 5.46
N PRO A 152 -8.47 -7.36 6.53
CA PRO A 152 -9.75 -8.04 6.43
C PRO A 152 -10.74 -7.31 5.52
N PRO A 153 -11.69 -8.02 4.86
CA PRO A 153 -12.29 -9.30 5.28
C PRO A 153 -11.55 -10.59 4.83
N GLY A 154 -10.53 -10.50 4.00
CA GLY A 154 -9.66 -11.65 3.67
C GLY A 154 -8.44 -11.74 4.59
N PRO A 155 -7.57 -12.75 4.40
CA PRO A 155 -6.35 -12.86 5.18
C PRO A 155 -5.46 -11.62 5.05
N VAL A 156 -4.64 -11.36 6.07
CA VAL A 156 -3.66 -10.27 6.08
C VAL A 156 -2.35 -10.79 5.51
N CYS A 157 -1.89 -10.21 4.40
CA CYS A 157 -0.63 -10.57 3.75
C CYS A 157 -0.05 -9.40 2.96
N HIS A 158 1.25 -9.48 2.64
CA HIS A 158 1.90 -8.50 1.78
C HIS A 158 1.36 -8.59 0.34
N VAL A 159 1.14 -7.43 -0.26
CA VAL A 159 0.55 -7.22 -1.59
C VAL A 159 1.59 -6.69 -2.55
N ALA A 160 2.39 -5.72 -2.09
CA ALA A 160 3.39 -5.06 -2.92
C ALA A 160 4.60 -4.58 -2.12
N TYR A 161 5.74 -4.53 -2.79
CA TYR A 161 6.98 -3.92 -2.34
C TYR A 161 7.40 -2.79 -3.26
N ILE A 162 7.88 -1.70 -2.65
CA ILE A 162 8.36 -0.51 -3.34
C ILE A 162 9.75 -0.19 -2.80
N ASP A 163 10.74 -0.11 -3.67
CA ASP A 163 12.08 0.28 -3.27
C ASP A 163 12.09 1.77 -2.90
N GLY A 164 12.53 2.08 -1.68
CA GLY A 164 12.49 3.43 -1.15
C GLY A 164 13.61 4.34 -1.66
N GLN A 165 14.69 3.79 -2.23
CA GLN A 165 15.83 4.55 -2.75
C GLN A 165 15.78 4.69 -4.28
N ALA A 166 15.32 3.66 -4.99
CA ALA A 166 15.25 3.69 -6.45
C ALA A 166 14.13 4.61 -6.96
N ASN A 167 13.07 4.82 -6.18
CA ASN A 167 11.92 5.61 -6.60
C ASN A 167 11.94 7.01 -5.99
N ARG A 168 11.60 8.04 -6.79
CA ARG A 168 11.51 9.44 -6.31
C ARG A 168 10.31 9.70 -5.39
N ASN A 169 9.22 8.97 -5.60
CA ASN A 169 7.93 9.14 -4.91
C ASN A 169 7.41 7.81 -4.32
N PRO A 170 8.21 7.09 -3.51
CA PRO A 170 7.90 5.72 -3.11
C PRO A 170 6.61 5.61 -2.28
N ASN A 171 6.30 6.65 -1.48
CA ASN A 171 5.06 6.66 -0.69
C ASN A 171 3.81 6.74 -1.59
N GLU A 172 3.83 7.56 -2.64
CA GLU A 172 2.69 7.65 -3.56
C GLU A 172 2.51 6.35 -4.35
N LEU A 173 3.60 5.73 -4.80
CA LEU A 173 3.57 4.41 -5.44
C LEU A 173 2.96 3.34 -4.51
N ALA A 174 3.32 3.36 -3.23
CA ALA A 174 2.76 2.43 -2.25
C ALA A 174 1.25 2.67 -2.02
N ARG A 175 0.80 3.92 -2.01
CA ARG A 175 -0.62 4.26 -1.92
C ARG A 175 -1.39 3.79 -3.14
N GLN A 176 -0.88 4.07 -4.33
CA GLN A 176 -1.47 3.60 -5.59
C GLN A 176 -1.57 2.07 -5.61
N ALA A 177 -0.49 1.37 -5.23
CA ALA A 177 -0.50 -0.09 -5.14
C ALA A 177 -1.52 -0.63 -4.13
N ALA A 178 -1.69 0.04 -2.98
CA ALA A 178 -2.73 -0.31 -2.03
C ALA A 178 -4.12 -0.15 -2.65
N ASP A 179 -4.41 1.05 -3.18
CA ASP A 179 -5.72 1.43 -3.70
C ASP A 179 -6.18 0.51 -4.85
N GLU A 180 -5.23 0.09 -5.70
CA GLU A 180 -5.47 -0.74 -6.88
C GLU A 180 -5.54 -2.24 -6.56
N PHE A 181 -4.66 -2.77 -5.69
CA PHE A 181 -4.50 -4.22 -5.56
C PHE A 181 -4.98 -4.80 -4.24
N ALA A 182 -4.94 -4.05 -3.13
CA ALA A 182 -5.00 -4.68 -1.81
C ALA A 182 -6.36 -5.36 -1.49
N ARG A 183 -7.48 -4.81 -1.99
CA ARG A 183 -8.81 -5.37 -1.72
C ARG A 183 -9.03 -6.72 -2.41
N ASP A 184 -8.50 -6.86 -3.63
CA ASP A 184 -8.73 -8.02 -4.50
C ASP A 184 -7.57 -9.04 -4.47
N PHE A 185 -6.48 -8.72 -3.77
CA PHE A 185 -5.31 -9.59 -3.67
C PHE A 185 -5.63 -10.88 -2.91
N ASN A 186 -5.33 -12.03 -3.52
CA ASN A 186 -5.56 -13.36 -2.98
C ASN A 186 -4.32 -13.87 -2.25
N CYS A 187 -4.31 -13.72 -0.92
CA CYS A 187 -3.22 -14.23 -0.09
C CYS A 187 -2.94 -15.71 -0.33
N GLY A 188 -1.66 -16.06 -0.52
CA GLY A 188 -1.22 -17.43 -0.78
C GLY A 188 -1.42 -17.91 -2.22
N LYS A 189 -2.03 -17.10 -3.09
CA LYS A 189 -2.20 -17.41 -4.53
C LYS A 189 -1.52 -16.38 -5.42
N ASP A 190 -1.71 -15.11 -5.13
CA ASP A 190 -1.13 -14.04 -5.92
C ASP A 190 0.33 -13.78 -5.48
N GLU A 191 1.19 -13.51 -6.45
CA GLU A 191 2.57 -13.11 -6.18
C GLU A 191 2.64 -11.65 -5.70
N VAL A 192 3.47 -11.41 -4.68
CA VAL A 192 3.72 -10.05 -4.18
C VAL A 192 4.31 -9.20 -5.31
N LYS A 193 3.69 -8.05 -5.58
CA LYS A 193 4.07 -7.17 -6.69
C LYS A 193 5.31 -6.34 -6.34
N VAL A 194 6.12 -6.03 -7.34
CA VAL A 194 7.13 -4.97 -7.24
C VAL A 194 6.65 -3.77 -8.05
N ILE A 195 6.47 -2.63 -7.39
CA ILE A 195 5.92 -1.42 -8.00
C ILE A 195 7.00 -0.34 -8.09
N GLY A 196 7.10 0.28 -9.27
CA GLY A 196 8.15 1.24 -9.59
C GLY A 196 9.49 0.59 -9.96
N GLU A 197 10.55 1.38 -9.90
CA GLU A 197 11.92 0.93 -10.13
C GLU A 197 12.35 -0.04 -9.03
N LYS A 198 12.93 -1.18 -9.45
CA LYS A 198 13.47 -2.17 -8.54
C LYS A 198 14.89 -1.80 -8.12
N GLY A 199 15.10 -1.61 -6.82
CA GLY A 199 16.42 -1.34 -6.25
C GLY A 199 16.95 -2.47 -5.36
N ALA A 200 17.94 -2.11 -4.54
CA ALA A 200 18.63 -3.03 -3.65
C ALA A 200 17.71 -3.60 -2.57
N ALA A 201 16.81 -2.79 -1.99
CA ALA A 201 15.97 -3.22 -0.87
C ALA A 201 15.05 -4.37 -1.29
N VAL A 202 14.37 -4.21 -2.44
CA VAL A 202 13.49 -5.25 -3.01
C VAL A 202 14.28 -6.48 -3.46
N SER A 203 15.51 -6.30 -3.94
CA SER A 203 16.36 -7.41 -4.38
C SER A 203 16.86 -8.26 -3.22
N LEU A 204 17.11 -7.64 -2.07
CA LEU A 204 17.52 -8.27 -0.81
C LEU A 204 16.34 -8.91 -0.07
N ALA A 205 15.15 -8.31 -0.16
CA ALA A 205 13.91 -8.78 0.49
C ALA A 205 13.32 -10.07 -0.11
N LYS A 206 14.14 -10.90 -0.77
CA LYS A 206 13.74 -12.23 -1.18
C LYS A 206 13.65 -13.13 0.05
N ARG A 207 12.63 -13.99 0.05
CA ARG A 207 12.48 -15.08 1.02
C ARG A 207 13.47 -16.19 0.71
#